data_AF-A0A257MD37-F1
#
_entry.id   AF-A0A257MD37-F1
#
_cell.length_a   1.000
_cell.length_b   1.000
_cell.length_c   1.000
_cell.angle_alpha   90.00
_cell.angle_beta   90.00
_cell.angle_gamma   90.00
#
_symmetry.space_group_name_H-M   'P 1'
#
loop_
_entity.id
_entity.type
_entity.pdbx_description
1 polymer ?
#
loop_
_entity_poly.entity_id
_entity_poly.type
_entity_poly.pdbx_seq_one_letter_code
_entity_poly.pdbx_strand_id
1 'polypeptide(L)'
;VTAEEVEAVRKEFSRGKRDAVVMVTGPLDRAEKAMAAVQVRATEAKSCVPEETRRALPDGCSEYMRPLPGSARMYPETDVPSVAITEDMIAALRMPELFADRSKRFVEQYGLSGEQARVMAASASYSLFEEILKSYPSLSSSIVVRALESLPIELAREGAAVSNLTDQHYRDCFALLAQGKAAKEGLADLLRTLAEHPEMTADEAAGAAGLAGVDEADVEKAVKAIVAAKTDMVRSKGDRAIGPLMGLVMKELRGKADGGVVSAILKKEIQNILGQ
;
A
#
# COMPACT_ATOMS: atom_id res chain seq x y z
N VAL A 1 15.67 16.21 -48.35
CA VAL A 1 14.37 16.88 -48.49
C VAL A 1 14.55 18.36 -48.21
N THR A 2 14.96 19.10 -49.24
CA THR A 2 15.02 20.56 -49.27
C THR A 2 13.68 21.15 -49.72
N ALA A 3 13.45 22.45 -49.52
CA ALA A 3 12.23 23.11 -49.98
C ALA A 3 12.07 23.03 -51.51
N GLU A 4 13.17 23.11 -52.25
CA GLU A 4 13.20 22.98 -53.70
C GLU A 4 12.76 21.58 -54.16
N GLU A 5 13.21 20.52 -53.47
CA GLU A 5 12.79 19.14 -53.73
C GLU A 5 11.28 18.95 -53.48
N VAL A 6 10.72 19.58 -52.43
CA VAL A 6 9.27 19.51 -52.13
C VAL A 6 8.46 20.21 -53.22
N GLU A 7 8.89 21.39 -53.68
CA GLU A 7 8.22 22.12 -54.78
C GLU A 7 8.30 21.35 -56.11
N ALA A 8 9.43 20.69 -56.39
CA ALA A 8 9.58 19.83 -57.56
C ALA A 8 8.56 18.67 -57.55
N VAL A 9 8.41 17.97 -56.42
CA VAL A 9 7.42 16.90 -56.27
C VAL A 9 6.00 17.42 -56.41
N ARG A 10 5.67 18.57 -55.80
CA ARG A 10 4.33 19.18 -55.93
C ARG A 10 3.99 19.54 -57.38
N LYS A 11 4.96 20.09 -58.11
CA LYS A 11 4.81 20.45 -59.52
C LYS A 11 4.57 19.20 -60.38
N GLU A 12 5.31 18.13 -60.14
CA GLU A 12 5.16 16.85 -60.85
C GLU A 12 3.74 16.27 -60.69
N PHE A 13 3.22 16.24 -59.46
CA PHE A 13 1.88 15.71 -59.19
C PHE A 13 0.74 16.71 -59.44
N SER A 14 1.02 17.91 -59.96
CA SER A 14 0.06 18.98 -60.23
C SER A 14 -0.85 19.31 -59.03
N ARG A 15 -0.29 19.33 -57.81
CA ARG A 15 -1.05 19.51 -56.55
C ARG A 15 -1.02 20.94 -56.04
N GLY A 16 -2.17 21.43 -55.57
CA GLY A 16 -2.31 22.79 -55.04
C GLY A 16 -1.72 22.95 -53.62
N LYS A 17 -1.69 24.18 -53.10
CA LYS A 17 -1.17 24.48 -51.74
C LYS A 17 -1.96 23.81 -50.60
N ARG A 18 -3.20 23.40 -50.85
CA ARG A 18 -4.09 22.73 -49.86
C ARG A 18 -4.03 21.21 -49.93
N ASP A 19 -3.30 20.66 -50.89
CA ASP A 19 -3.13 19.22 -51.04
C ASP A 19 -1.84 18.77 -50.35
N ALA A 20 -1.86 17.55 -49.83
CA ALA A 20 -0.68 16.85 -49.32
C ALA A 20 -0.29 15.72 -50.29
N VAL A 21 1.02 15.47 -50.37
CA VAL A 21 1.58 14.32 -51.08
C VAL A 21 2.18 13.39 -50.04
N VAL A 22 1.81 12.12 -50.09
CA VAL A 22 2.42 11.06 -49.25
C VAL A 22 3.32 10.22 -50.15
N MET A 23 4.57 10.03 -49.75
CA MET A 23 5.54 9.20 -50.45
C MET A 23 5.99 8.07 -49.54
N VAL A 24 6.12 6.86 -50.09
CA VAL A 24 6.66 5.70 -49.39
C VAL A 24 7.93 5.25 -50.11
N THR A 25 9.01 5.08 -49.37
CA THR A 25 10.31 4.64 -49.92
C THR A 25 10.69 3.28 -49.34
N GLY A 26 11.21 2.40 -50.18
CA GLY A 26 11.56 1.03 -49.82
C GLY A 26 11.53 0.10 -51.04
N PRO A 27 11.71 -1.22 -50.85
CA PRO A 27 11.51 -2.21 -51.90
C PRO A 27 10.13 -2.07 -52.53
N LEU A 28 10.07 -2.13 -53.87
CA LEU A 28 8.86 -1.82 -54.66
C LEU A 28 7.63 -2.60 -54.18
N ASP A 29 7.81 -3.90 -53.94
CA ASP A 29 6.76 -4.84 -53.48
C ASP A 29 6.14 -4.45 -52.12
N ARG A 30 6.91 -3.81 -51.23
CA ARG A 30 6.44 -3.33 -49.93
C ARG A 30 5.87 -1.93 -50.02
N ALA A 31 6.51 -1.06 -50.80
CA ALA A 31 6.08 0.33 -51.00
C ALA A 31 4.67 0.39 -51.63
N GLU A 32 4.39 -0.47 -52.61
CA GLU A 32 3.06 -0.57 -53.24
C GLU A 32 1.98 -0.98 -52.23
N LYS A 33 2.24 -1.99 -51.39
CA LYS A 33 1.29 -2.44 -50.35
C LYS A 33 1.03 -1.37 -49.29
N ALA A 34 2.08 -0.68 -48.85
CA ALA A 34 1.96 0.42 -47.90
C ALA A 34 1.16 1.59 -48.49
N MET A 35 1.42 1.95 -49.76
CA MET A 35 0.68 3.01 -50.45
C MET A 35 -0.80 2.65 -50.61
N ALA A 36 -1.13 1.39 -50.90
CA ALA A 36 -2.52 0.92 -50.95
C ALA A 36 -3.25 1.11 -49.60
N ALA A 37 -2.60 0.78 -48.48
CA ALA A 37 -3.16 1.01 -47.14
C ALA A 37 -3.37 2.50 -46.82
N VAL A 38 -2.42 3.36 -47.21
CA VAL A 38 -2.55 4.83 -47.07
C VAL A 38 -3.75 5.35 -47.88
N GLN A 39 -3.96 4.88 -49.10
CA GLN A 39 -5.08 5.30 -49.94
C GLN A 39 -6.43 4.92 -49.32
N VAL A 40 -6.55 3.71 -48.75
CA VAL A 40 -7.76 3.28 -48.02
C VAL A 40 -8.02 4.25 -46.86
N ARG A 41 -7.02 4.49 -46.01
CA ARG A 41 -7.15 5.39 -44.85
C ARG A 41 -7.49 6.83 -45.24
N ALA A 42 -6.87 7.34 -46.29
CA ALA A 42 -7.13 8.69 -46.82
C ALA A 42 -8.54 8.83 -47.40
N THR A 43 -9.12 7.74 -47.89
CA THR A 43 -10.51 7.71 -48.37
C THR A 43 -11.47 7.68 -47.18
N GLU A 44 -11.25 6.78 -46.22
CA GLU A 44 -12.04 6.69 -44.98
C GLU A 44 -12.05 8.00 -44.21
N ALA A 45 -10.89 8.67 -44.08
CA ALA A 45 -10.74 9.92 -43.35
C ALA A 45 -11.63 11.06 -43.89
N LYS A 46 -12.07 10.97 -45.15
CA LYS A 46 -13.01 11.94 -45.75
C LYS A 46 -14.47 11.64 -45.42
N SER A 47 -14.78 10.40 -45.04
CA SER A 47 -16.15 9.88 -44.96
C SER A 47 -16.58 9.56 -43.53
N CYS A 48 -15.71 8.99 -42.69
CA CYS A 48 -16.07 8.57 -41.34
C CYS A 48 -14.85 8.35 -40.43
N VAL A 49 -15.14 8.14 -39.14
CA VAL A 49 -14.21 7.48 -38.22
C VAL A 49 -14.41 5.97 -38.40
N PRO A 50 -13.39 5.20 -38.83
CA PRO A 50 -13.57 3.77 -39.10
C PRO A 50 -13.67 2.96 -37.81
N GLU A 51 -14.30 1.81 -37.92
CA GLU A 51 -14.33 0.80 -36.87
C GLU A 51 -13.02 0.00 -36.85
N GLU A 52 -12.26 0.11 -35.77
CA GLU A 52 -10.93 -0.49 -35.67
C GLU A 52 -10.59 -0.89 -34.24
N THR A 53 -9.72 -1.90 -34.12
CA THR A 53 -9.13 -2.27 -32.83
C THR A 53 -7.90 -1.39 -32.59
N ARG A 54 -7.87 -0.72 -31.45
CA ARG A 54 -6.78 0.17 -31.03
C ARG A 54 -6.22 -0.25 -29.68
N ARG A 55 -4.92 -0.05 -29.44
CA ARG A 55 -4.34 -0.19 -28.09
C ARG A 55 -4.22 1.17 -27.43
N ALA A 56 -4.43 1.22 -26.11
CA ALA A 56 -4.19 2.41 -25.30
C ALA A 56 -2.68 2.65 -25.13
N LEU A 57 -2.29 3.91 -25.08
CA LEU A 57 -0.92 4.37 -24.84
C LEU A 57 -0.82 5.09 -23.48
N PRO A 58 0.37 5.17 -22.86
CA PRO A 58 0.55 5.79 -21.55
C PRO A 58 0.19 7.29 -21.50
N ASP A 59 0.24 7.98 -22.64
CA ASP A 59 -0.12 9.39 -22.79
C ASP A 59 -1.63 9.64 -22.89
N GLY A 60 -2.44 8.58 -22.77
CA GLY A 60 -3.90 8.63 -22.92
C GLY A 60 -4.36 8.63 -24.39
N CYS A 61 -3.44 8.56 -25.35
CA CYS A 61 -3.78 8.33 -26.75
C CYS A 61 -4.00 6.84 -27.04
N SER A 62 -4.34 6.52 -28.28
CA SER A 62 -4.42 5.15 -28.76
C SER A 62 -3.79 5.02 -30.14
N GLU A 63 -3.34 3.84 -30.50
CA GLU A 63 -2.82 3.54 -31.84
C GLU A 63 -3.58 2.40 -32.51
N TYR A 64 -3.62 2.43 -33.83
CA TYR A 64 -4.24 1.39 -34.64
C TYR A 64 -3.49 0.05 -34.50
N MET A 65 -4.25 -1.04 -34.34
CA MET A 65 -3.70 -2.40 -34.39
C MET A 65 -4.16 -3.16 -35.62
N ARG A 66 -5.47 -3.29 -35.78
CA ARG A 66 -6.09 -4.12 -36.83
C ARG A 66 -7.53 -3.67 -37.08
N PRO A 67 -8.13 -4.05 -38.23
CA PRO A 67 -9.56 -3.82 -38.46
C PRO A 67 -10.39 -4.48 -37.36
N LEU A 68 -11.60 -3.96 -37.12
CA LEU A 68 -12.51 -4.60 -36.18
C LEU A 68 -12.80 -6.04 -36.64
N PRO A 69 -12.68 -7.05 -35.77
CA PRO A 69 -13.05 -8.42 -36.11
C PRO A 69 -14.50 -8.46 -36.60
N GLY A 70 -14.76 -9.23 -37.65
CA GLY A 70 -16.13 -9.48 -38.12
C GLY A 70 -16.96 -10.24 -37.08
N SER A 71 -18.26 -10.39 -37.37
CA SER A 71 -19.18 -11.11 -36.48
C SER A 71 -18.70 -12.53 -36.19
N ALA A 72 -18.56 -12.88 -34.91
CA ALA A 72 -18.29 -14.24 -34.50
C ALA A 72 -19.46 -15.14 -34.90
N ARG A 73 -19.16 -16.26 -35.57
CA ARG A 73 -20.16 -17.30 -35.87
C ARG A 73 -20.37 -18.12 -34.61
N MET A 74 -21.43 -17.82 -33.88
CA MET A 74 -21.81 -18.50 -32.64
C MET A 74 -22.84 -19.59 -32.97
N TYR A 75 -22.64 -20.79 -32.42
CA TYR A 75 -23.63 -21.87 -32.39
C TYR A 75 -23.66 -22.45 -30.97
N PRO A 76 -24.77 -23.09 -30.55
CA PRO A 76 -24.82 -23.74 -29.23
C PRO A 76 -23.74 -24.82 -29.14
N GLU A 77 -22.91 -24.77 -28.10
CA GLU A 77 -21.94 -25.83 -27.81
C GLU A 77 -22.69 -27.13 -27.55
N THR A 78 -22.44 -28.15 -28.38
CA THR A 78 -23.16 -29.43 -28.33
C THR A 78 -22.46 -30.45 -27.45
N ASP A 79 -21.16 -30.27 -27.21
CA ASP A 79 -20.38 -31.20 -26.37
C ASP A 79 -20.63 -30.98 -24.88
N VAL A 80 -21.16 -29.80 -24.51
CA VAL A 80 -21.46 -29.44 -23.13
C VAL A 80 -22.98 -29.40 -22.92
N PRO A 81 -23.53 -30.28 -22.06
CA PRO A 81 -24.94 -30.22 -21.70
C PRO A 81 -25.32 -28.86 -21.10
N SER A 82 -26.54 -28.41 -21.39
CA SER A 82 -27.05 -27.17 -20.80
C SER A 82 -27.18 -27.30 -19.28
N VAL A 83 -26.72 -26.28 -18.55
CA VAL A 83 -26.83 -26.20 -17.09
C VAL A 83 -28.03 -25.32 -16.74
N ALA A 84 -29.08 -25.93 -16.18
CA ALA A 84 -30.21 -25.20 -15.64
C ALA A 84 -29.86 -24.67 -14.24
N ILE A 85 -29.89 -23.35 -14.05
CA ILE A 85 -29.65 -22.71 -12.75
C ILE A 85 -30.94 -22.78 -11.93
N THR A 86 -30.95 -23.56 -10.85
CA THR A 86 -32.12 -23.72 -9.97
C THR A 86 -32.15 -22.69 -8.85
N GLU A 87 -33.32 -22.49 -8.24
CA GLU A 87 -33.46 -21.64 -7.05
C GLU A 87 -32.62 -22.15 -5.89
N ASP A 88 -32.54 -23.48 -5.68
CA ASP A 88 -31.69 -24.09 -4.65
C ASP A 88 -30.21 -23.78 -4.86
N MET A 89 -29.73 -23.78 -6.12
CA MET A 89 -28.34 -23.40 -6.43
C MET A 89 -28.07 -21.95 -6.05
N ILE A 90 -29.01 -21.04 -6.32
CA ILE A 90 -28.90 -19.62 -5.97
C ILE A 90 -28.98 -19.45 -4.44
N ALA A 91 -29.90 -20.15 -3.77
CA ALA A 91 -30.08 -20.09 -2.33
C ALA A 91 -28.87 -20.64 -1.55
N ALA A 92 -28.13 -21.58 -2.14
CA ALA A 92 -26.90 -22.12 -1.58
C ALA A 92 -25.70 -21.14 -1.68
N LEU A 93 -25.78 -20.09 -2.50
CA LEU A 93 -24.70 -19.12 -2.65
C LEU A 93 -24.60 -18.24 -1.40
N ARG A 94 -23.42 -18.24 -0.79
CA ARG A 94 -23.08 -17.29 0.27
C ARG A 94 -22.39 -16.08 -0.35
N MET A 95 -23.11 -14.96 -0.42
CA MET A 95 -22.54 -13.71 -0.90
C MET A 95 -21.48 -13.20 0.10
N PRO A 96 -20.24 -12.96 -0.35
CA PRO A 96 -19.25 -12.33 0.49
C PRO A 96 -19.64 -10.87 0.77
N GLU A 97 -19.15 -10.35 1.90
CA GLU A 97 -19.28 -8.94 2.22
C GLU A 97 -18.53 -8.09 1.18
N LEU A 98 -19.18 -7.04 0.65
CA LEU A 98 -18.55 -6.10 -0.27
C LEU A 98 -17.52 -5.24 0.48
N PHE A 99 -16.44 -4.82 -0.20
CA PHE A 99 -15.42 -3.97 0.42
C PHE A 99 -15.99 -2.66 0.97
N ALA A 100 -16.98 -2.07 0.30
CA ALA A 100 -17.64 -0.86 0.77
C ALA A 100 -18.39 -1.06 2.09
N ASP A 101 -19.09 -2.19 2.24
CA ASP A 101 -19.85 -2.51 3.45
C ASP A 101 -18.91 -2.91 4.59
N ARG A 102 -17.87 -3.70 4.29
CA ARG A 102 -16.79 -4.01 5.23
C ARG A 102 -16.09 -2.77 5.75
N SER A 103 -15.78 -1.83 4.87
CA SER A 103 -15.15 -0.57 5.27
C SER A 103 -16.05 0.23 6.21
N LYS A 104 -17.36 0.32 5.96
CA LYS A 104 -18.30 0.99 6.88
C LYS A 104 -18.32 0.29 8.24
N ARG A 105 -18.44 -1.03 8.23
CA ARG A 105 -18.42 -1.86 9.45
C ARG A 105 -17.13 -1.66 10.25
N PHE A 106 -15.98 -1.56 9.58
CA PHE A 106 -14.71 -1.33 10.23
C PHE A 106 -14.58 0.05 10.88
N VAL A 107 -15.19 1.08 10.31
CA VAL A 107 -15.31 2.40 10.96
C VAL A 107 -16.19 2.29 12.21
N GLU A 108 -17.36 1.67 12.10
CA GLU A 108 -18.36 1.59 13.18
C GLU A 108 -17.91 0.68 14.34
N GLN A 109 -17.37 -0.50 14.04
CA GLN A 109 -17.03 -1.52 15.04
C GLN A 109 -15.64 -1.35 15.64
N TYR A 110 -14.66 -0.91 14.83
CA TYR A 110 -13.26 -0.85 15.24
C TYR A 110 -12.73 0.58 15.37
N GLY A 111 -13.56 1.60 15.12
CA GLY A 111 -13.19 3.01 15.26
C GLY A 111 -12.07 3.45 14.30
N LEU A 112 -11.91 2.75 13.17
CA LEU A 112 -10.90 3.09 12.18
C LEU A 112 -11.26 4.38 11.44
N SER A 113 -10.24 5.13 11.01
CA SER A 113 -10.45 6.22 10.05
C SER A 113 -10.96 5.67 8.72
N GLY A 114 -11.69 6.48 7.95
CA GLY A 114 -12.23 6.05 6.65
C GLY A 114 -11.14 5.67 5.63
N GLU A 115 -9.91 6.12 5.80
CA GLU A 115 -8.77 5.68 4.99
C GLU A 115 -8.29 4.29 5.43
N GLN A 116 -7.97 4.11 6.71
CA GLN A 116 -7.53 2.82 7.26
C GLN A 116 -8.57 1.71 7.05
N ALA A 117 -9.86 2.05 7.21
CA ALA A 117 -10.94 1.10 6.99
C ALA A 117 -11.03 0.64 5.53
N ARG A 118 -10.81 1.55 4.56
CA ARG A 118 -10.80 1.20 3.13
C ARG A 118 -9.60 0.32 2.78
N VAL A 119 -8.42 0.66 3.30
CA VAL A 119 -7.20 -0.13 3.10
C VAL A 119 -7.40 -1.53 3.67
N MET A 120 -7.79 -1.63 4.94
CA MET A 120 -7.96 -2.93 5.61
C MET A 120 -9.12 -3.74 5.03
N ALA A 121 -10.20 -3.10 4.55
CA ALA A 121 -11.31 -3.81 3.91
C ALA A 121 -10.90 -4.52 2.61
N ALA A 122 -9.97 -3.95 1.85
CA ALA A 122 -9.44 -4.52 0.61
C ALA A 122 -8.23 -5.44 0.84
N SER A 123 -7.66 -5.45 2.05
CA SER A 123 -6.51 -6.27 2.41
C SER A 123 -6.85 -7.76 2.40
N ALA A 124 -5.88 -8.59 1.98
CA ALA A 124 -5.95 -10.03 2.15
C ALA A 124 -5.88 -10.44 3.64
N SER A 125 -5.29 -9.61 4.50
CA SER A 125 -5.10 -9.86 5.93
C SER A 125 -6.27 -9.38 6.80
N TYR A 126 -7.40 -8.99 6.20
CA TYR A 126 -8.56 -8.50 6.96
C TYR A 126 -9.07 -9.52 8.00
N SER A 127 -9.03 -10.82 7.68
CA SER A 127 -9.44 -11.89 8.59
C SER A 127 -8.53 -11.98 9.81
N LEU A 128 -7.21 -11.86 9.60
CA LEU A 128 -6.22 -11.82 10.66
C LEU A 128 -6.40 -10.58 11.54
N PHE A 129 -6.67 -9.42 10.94
CA PHE A 129 -7.01 -8.19 11.66
C PHE A 129 -8.21 -8.38 12.61
N GLU A 130 -9.31 -8.95 12.11
CA GLU A 130 -10.51 -9.21 12.91
C GLU A 130 -10.23 -10.21 14.05
N GLU A 131 -9.44 -11.25 13.77
CA GLU A 131 -9.05 -12.25 14.76
C GLU A 131 -8.20 -11.67 15.89
N ILE A 132 -7.22 -10.83 15.55
CA ILE A 132 -6.35 -10.16 16.52
C ILE A 132 -7.17 -9.26 17.44
N LEU A 133 -8.05 -8.42 16.89
CA LEU A 133 -8.87 -7.51 17.70
C LEU A 133 -9.94 -8.23 18.51
N LYS A 134 -10.42 -9.39 18.04
CA LYS A 134 -11.31 -10.25 18.83
C LYS A 134 -10.58 -10.89 20.01
N SER A 135 -9.33 -11.31 19.82
CA SER A 135 -8.49 -11.92 20.86
C SER A 135 -7.97 -10.88 21.86
N TYR A 136 -7.67 -9.67 21.39
CA TYR A 136 -7.09 -8.60 22.18
C TYR A 136 -7.83 -7.26 21.98
N PRO A 137 -9.03 -7.09 22.57
CA PRO A 137 -9.84 -5.89 22.38
C PRO A 137 -9.22 -4.60 22.94
N SER A 138 -8.20 -4.71 23.79
CA SER A 138 -7.45 -3.57 24.35
C SER A 138 -6.46 -2.96 23.36
N LEU A 139 -6.13 -3.66 22.27
CA LEU A 139 -5.23 -3.14 21.24
C LEU A 139 -5.92 -2.07 20.41
N SER A 140 -5.15 -1.05 20.03
CA SER A 140 -5.64 -0.04 19.09
C SER A 140 -5.76 -0.64 17.69
N SER A 141 -6.96 -0.60 17.12
CA SER A 141 -7.23 -1.02 15.73
C SER A 141 -6.29 -0.38 14.72
N SER A 142 -5.93 0.90 14.93
CA SER A 142 -5.00 1.63 14.07
C SER A 142 -3.60 1.03 14.06
N ILE A 143 -3.14 0.49 15.19
CA ILE A 143 -1.82 -0.14 15.32
C ILE A 143 -1.83 -1.49 14.59
N VAL A 144 -2.93 -2.24 14.71
CA VAL A 144 -3.07 -3.52 13.99
C VAL A 144 -3.06 -3.29 12.48
N VAL A 145 -3.81 -2.29 11.99
CA VAL A 145 -3.77 -1.90 10.57
C VAL A 145 -2.37 -1.51 10.14
N ARG A 146 -1.69 -0.66 10.93
CA ARG A 146 -0.33 -0.23 10.61
C ARG A 146 0.63 -1.42 10.52
N ALA A 147 0.54 -2.39 11.42
CA ALA A 147 1.47 -3.52 11.43
C ALA A 147 1.24 -4.50 10.27
N LEU A 148 -0.01 -4.66 9.84
CA LEU A 148 -0.34 -5.57 8.74
C LEU A 148 -0.14 -4.93 7.36
N GLU A 149 -0.34 -3.61 7.22
CA GLU A 149 -0.35 -2.95 5.92
C GLU A 149 0.83 -1.99 5.71
N SER A 150 1.25 -1.24 6.74
CA SER A 150 2.26 -0.19 6.58
C SER A 150 3.67 -0.67 6.91
N LEU A 151 3.85 -1.32 8.07
CA LEU A 151 5.16 -1.82 8.50
C LEU A 151 5.80 -2.80 7.51
N PRO A 152 5.08 -3.75 6.89
CA PRO A 152 5.70 -4.68 5.94
C PRO A 152 6.26 -3.95 4.71
N ILE A 153 5.59 -2.88 4.26
CA ILE A 153 6.07 -2.04 3.16
C ILE A 153 7.30 -1.23 3.58
N GLU A 154 7.27 -0.64 4.78
CA GLU A 154 8.41 0.10 5.36
C GLU A 154 9.64 -0.81 5.47
N LEU A 155 9.49 -1.98 6.08
CA LEU A 155 10.56 -2.97 6.27
C LEU A 155 11.11 -3.50 4.95
N ALA A 156 10.26 -3.77 3.97
CA ALA A 156 10.70 -4.23 2.65
C ALA A 156 11.55 -3.17 1.92
N ARG A 157 11.22 -1.88 2.06
CA ARG A 157 12.03 -0.77 1.50
C ARG A 157 13.40 -0.66 2.15
N GLU A 158 13.51 -1.08 3.40
CA GLU A 158 14.75 -1.11 4.17
C GLU A 158 15.55 -2.42 3.99
N GLY A 159 15.06 -3.34 3.16
CA GLY A 159 15.76 -4.57 2.78
C GLY A 159 15.44 -5.79 3.65
N ALA A 160 14.46 -5.73 4.55
CA ALA A 160 14.05 -6.88 5.35
C ALA A 160 13.31 -7.93 4.51
N ALA A 161 13.50 -9.22 4.84
CA ALA A 161 12.86 -10.35 4.15
C ALA A 161 11.42 -10.58 4.62
N VAL A 162 10.54 -9.61 4.38
CA VAL A 162 9.14 -9.59 4.86
C VAL A 162 8.32 -10.80 4.40
N SER A 163 8.70 -11.45 3.30
CA SER A 163 8.10 -12.71 2.83
C SER A 163 8.23 -13.88 3.83
N ASN A 164 9.14 -13.78 4.80
CA ASN A 164 9.32 -14.77 5.86
C ASN A 164 8.31 -14.59 7.00
N LEU A 165 7.58 -13.47 7.04
CA LEU A 165 6.58 -13.22 8.08
C LEU A 165 5.31 -14.04 7.82
N THR A 166 4.89 -14.77 8.83
CA THR A 166 3.66 -15.57 8.82
C THR A 166 2.58 -14.93 9.67
N ASP A 167 1.32 -15.31 9.46
CA ASP A 167 0.21 -14.92 10.32
C ASP A 167 0.49 -15.23 11.80
N GLN A 168 1.21 -16.32 12.08
CA GLN A 168 1.60 -16.69 13.44
C GLN A 168 2.57 -15.68 14.06
N HIS A 169 3.55 -15.18 13.29
CA HIS A 169 4.45 -14.13 13.76
C HIS A 169 3.67 -12.88 14.18
N TYR A 170 2.67 -12.46 13.40
CA TYR A 170 1.82 -11.32 13.77
C TYR A 170 1.02 -11.60 15.05
N ARG A 171 0.39 -12.78 15.16
CA ARG A 171 -0.36 -13.17 16.37
C ARG A 171 0.51 -13.08 17.62
N ASP A 172 1.72 -13.64 17.56
CA ASP A 172 2.65 -13.68 18.69
C ASP A 172 3.15 -12.28 19.04
N CYS A 173 3.46 -11.44 18.04
CA CYS A 173 3.81 -10.03 18.25
C CYS A 173 2.70 -9.27 18.99
N PHE A 174 1.44 -9.44 18.56
CA PHE A 174 0.31 -8.77 19.20
C PHE A 174 -0.01 -9.34 20.58
N ALA A 175 0.25 -10.62 20.82
CA ALA A 175 0.14 -11.23 22.13
C ALA A 175 1.11 -10.58 23.14
N LEU A 176 2.37 -10.34 22.72
CA LEU A 176 3.35 -9.64 23.55
C LEU A 176 2.94 -8.20 23.84
N LEU A 177 2.42 -7.51 22.84
CA LEU A 177 1.92 -6.14 22.98
C LEU A 177 0.73 -6.08 23.96
N ALA A 178 -0.19 -7.04 23.87
CA ALA A 178 -1.35 -7.13 24.78
C ALA A 178 -0.96 -7.48 26.22
N GLN A 179 0.12 -8.26 26.40
CA GLN A 179 0.70 -8.58 27.72
C GLN A 179 1.56 -7.45 28.30
N GLY A 180 1.81 -6.37 27.56
CA GLY A 180 2.70 -5.28 27.98
C GLY A 180 4.19 -5.64 27.95
N LYS A 181 4.55 -6.79 27.38
CA LYS A 181 5.95 -7.24 27.25
C LYS A 181 6.72 -6.53 26.13
N ALA A 182 6.02 -5.85 25.22
CA ALA A 182 6.60 -5.03 24.18
C ALA A 182 5.78 -3.75 24.03
N ALA A 183 6.42 -2.63 23.69
CA ALA A 183 5.72 -1.39 23.39
C ALA A 183 5.34 -1.32 21.90
N LYS A 184 4.39 -0.42 21.59
CA LYS A 184 3.89 -0.20 20.21
C LYS A 184 5.01 0.25 19.28
N GLU A 185 5.96 0.99 19.82
CA GLU A 185 7.14 1.51 19.14
C GLU A 185 8.14 0.39 18.77
N GLY A 186 8.16 -0.71 19.52
CA GLY A 186 9.04 -1.86 19.28
C GLY A 186 8.53 -2.82 18.20
N LEU A 187 7.28 -2.67 17.73
CA LEU A 187 6.67 -3.61 16.79
C LEU A 187 7.42 -3.70 15.46
N ALA A 188 7.99 -2.59 14.99
CA ALA A 188 8.78 -2.56 13.75
C ALA A 188 10.07 -3.38 13.89
N ASP A 189 10.78 -3.22 15.01
CA ASP A 189 12.04 -3.93 15.29
C ASP A 189 11.77 -5.42 15.56
N LEU A 190 10.66 -5.74 16.22
CA LEU A 190 10.22 -7.12 16.45
C LEU A 190 9.91 -7.84 15.13
N LEU A 191 9.09 -7.22 14.26
CA LEU A 191 8.78 -7.78 12.95
C LEU A 191 10.00 -7.86 12.04
N ARG A 192 10.93 -6.91 12.11
CA ARG A 192 12.22 -7.02 11.39
C ARG A 192 12.99 -8.24 11.84
N THR A 193 13.15 -8.42 13.15
CA THR A 193 13.91 -9.53 13.72
C THR A 193 13.31 -10.87 13.30
N LEU A 194 11.99 -11.00 13.31
CA LEU A 194 11.28 -12.20 12.84
C LEU A 194 11.33 -12.37 11.31
N ALA A 195 11.46 -11.29 10.54
CA ALA A 195 11.66 -11.39 9.10
C ALA A 195 13.07 -11.91 8.76
N GLU A 196 14.08 -11.52 9.54
CA GLU A 196 15.47 -11.96 9.40
C GLU A 196 15.70 -13.37 9.97
N HIS A 197 15.02 -13.71 11.06
CA HIS A 197 15.11 -14.96 11.80
C HIS A 197 13.71 -15.58 12.04
N PRO A 198 13.06 -16.13 11.01
CA PRO A 198 11.68 -16.64 11.10
C PRO A 198 11.52 -17.87 11.99
N GLU A 199 12.61 -18.54 12.36
CA GLU A 199 12.62 -19.65 13.31
C GLU A 199 12.48 -19.22 14.78
N MET A 200 12.72 -17.94 15.08
CA MET A 200 12.62 -17.41 16.43
C MET A 200 11.16 -17.26 16.88
N THR A 201 10.94 -17.50 18.17
CA THR A 201 9.70 -17.10 18.82
C THR A 201 9.63 -15.58 19.00
N ALA A 202 8.44 -15.01 19.12
CA ALA A 202 8.30 -13.58 19.37
C ALA A 202 8.99 -13.13 20.67
N ASP A 203 8.98 -13.94 21.73
CA ASP A 203 9.70 -13.63 22.98
C ASP A 203 11.23 -13.59 22.75
N GLU A 204 11.78 -14.52 21.97
CA GLU A 204 13.21 -14.52 21.60
C GLU A 204 13.57 -13.31 20.74
N ALA A 205 12.74 -12.99 19.74
CA ALA A 205 12.93 -11.81 18.90
C ALA A 205 12.83 -10.51 19.70
N ALA A 206 11.91 -10.42 20.68
CA ALA A 206 11.82 -9.28 21.59
C ALA A 206 13.08 -9.17 22.47
N GLY A 207 13.63 -10.28 22.94
CA GLY A 207 14.89 -10.32 23.66
C GLY A 207 16.07 -9.86 22.80
N ALA A 208 16.20 -10.39 21.59
CA ALA A 208 17.26 -10.06 20.64
C ALA A 208 17.24 -8.59 20.20
N ALA A 209 16.04 -8.04 20.00
CA ALA A 209 15.84 -6.62 19.69
C ALA A 209 16.01 -5.70 20.91
N GLY A 210 16.24 -6.25 22.11
CA GLY A 210 16.36 -5.48 23.35
C GLY A 210 15.05 -4.80 23.76
N LEU A 211 13.91 -5.36 23.36
CA LEU A 211 12.57 -4.83 23.58
C LEU A 211 11.86 -5.44 24.78
N ALA A 212 12.55 -6.27 25.57
CA ALA A 212 12.00 -6.85 26.79
C ALA A 212 11.37 -5.74 27.64
N GLY A 213 10.05 -5.83 27.81
CA GLY A 213 9.25 -4.86 28.54
C GLY A 213 9.81 -4.65 29.94
N VAL A 214 9.95 -3.39 30.33
CA VAL A 214 10.35 -3.03 31.69
C VAL A 214 9.07 -2.75 32.49
N ASP A 215 8.96 -3.32 33.68
CA ASP A 215 7.84 -3.05 34.57
C ASP A 215 7.72 -1.54 34.84
N GLU A 216 6.50 -1.06 35.08
CA GLU A 216 6.22 0.36 35.33
C GLU A 216 7.07 0.93 36.49
N ALA A 217 7.39 0.10 37.49
CA ALA A 217 8.27 0.46 38.60
C ALA A 217 9.73 0.71 38.17
N ASP A 218 10.23 -0.04 37.20
CA ASP A 218 11.59 0.14 36.69
C ASP A 218 11.66 1.27 35.67
N VAL A 219 10.58 1.50 34.89
CA VAL A 219 10.39 2.74 34.12
C VAL A 219 10.42 3.95 35.04
N GLU A 220 9.70 3.90 36.17
CA GLU A 220 9.68 4.99 37.15
C GLU A 220 11.08 5.23 37.75
N LYS A 221 11.83 4.19 38.10
CA LYS A 221 13.23 4.32 38.57
C LYS A 221 14.13 4.95 37.52
N ALA A 222 14.05 4.51 36.27
CA ALA A 222 14.87 5.04 35.18
C ALA A 222 14.56 6.52 34.93
N VAL A 223 13.27 6.88 34.88
CA VAL A 223 12.84 8.28 34.75
C VAL A 223 13.36 9.12 35.92
N LYS A 224 13.20 8.65 37.17
CA LYS A 224 13.70 9.35 38.36
C LYS A 224 15.21 9.55 38.33
N ALA A 225 15.97 8.54 37.93
CA ALA A 225 17.42 8.64 37.84
C ALA A 225 17.86 9.69 36.81
N ILE A 226 17.22 9.72 35.63
CA ILE A 226 17.54 10.69 34.57
C ILE A 226 17.15 12.11 34.97
N VAL A 227 15.97 12.27 35.58
CA VAL A 227 15.48 13.56 36.06
C VAL A 227 16.37 14.09 37.19
N ALA A 228 16.74 13.25 38.16
CA ALA A 228 17.67 13.61 39.24
C ALA A 228 19.04 14.03 38.71
N ALA A 229 19.59 13.32 37.73
CA ALA A 229 20.86 13.65 37.08
C ALA A 229 20.82 14.96 36.28
N LYS A 230 19.62 15.48 35.96
CA LYS A 230 19.40 16.71 35.20
C LYS A 230 18.50 17.71 35.94
N THR A 231 18.53 17.71 37.27
CA THR A 231 17.73 18.61 38.11
C THR A 231 17.92 20.09 37.76
N ASP A 232 19.13 20.52 37.41
CA ASP A 232 19.42 21.90 37.01
C ASP A 232 18.66 22.32 35.74
N MET A 233 18.45 21.36 34.82
CA MET A 233 17.67 21.58 33.60
C MET A 233 16.18 21.73 33.92
N VAL A 234 15.67 20.94 34.86
CA VAL A 234 14.27 21.02 35.34
C VAL A 234 14.02 22.37 36.00
N ARG A 235 14.90 22.81 36.91
CA ARG A 235 14.78 24.08 37.62
C ARG A 235 14.91 25.30 36.72
N SER A 236 15.78 25.25 35.71
CA SER A 236 15.99 26.39 34.79
C SER A 236 14.92 26.53 33.71
N LYS A 237 14.34 25.43 33.23
CA LYS A 237 13.39 25.43 32.11
C LYS A 237 11.95 25.12 32.50
N GLY A 238 11.69 24.67 33.73
CA GLY A 238 10.37 24.28 34.20
C GLY A 238 9.71 23.26 33.27
N ASP A 239 8.44 23.48 32.93
CA ASP A 239 7.68 22.62 32.00
C ASP A 239 8.33 22.48 30.61
N ARG A 240 9.17 23.44 30.18
CA ARG A 240 9.87 23.35 28.89
C ARG A 240 11.00 22.30 28.91
N ALA A 241 11.35 21.75 30.07
CA ALA A 241 12.31 20.66 30.19
C ALA A 241 11.75 19.30 29.72
N ILE A 242 10.42 19.16 29.61
CA ILE A 242 9.76 17.90 29.23
C ILE A 242 10.28 17.37 27.89
N GLY A 243 10.33 18.20 26.84
CA GLY A 243 10.77 17.76 25.51
C GLY A 243 12.22 17.20 25.48
N PRO A 244 13.21 17.97 25.97
CA PRO A 244 14.59 17.50 26.06
C PRO A 244 14.78 16.25 26.92
N LEU A 245 14.10 16.18 28.08
CA LEU A 245 14.18 15.02 28.98
C LEU A 245 13.49 13.80 28.38
N MET A 246 12.38 13.98 27.67
CA MET A 246 11.71 12.92 26.93
C MET A 246 12.67 12.29 25.91
N GLY A 247 13.45 13.10 25.20
CA GLY A 247 14.46 12.60 24.27
C GLY A 247 15.55 11.74 24.94
N LEU A 248 15.95 12.08 26.16
CA LEU A 248 16.94 11.33 26.94
C LEU A 248 16.36 10.02 27.50
N VAL A 249 15.17 10.09 28.09
CA VAL A 249 14.47 8.92 28.63
C VAL A 249 14.13 7.93 27.52
N MET A 250 13.60 8.44 26.39
CA MET A 250 13.28 7.60 25.24
C MET A 250 14.53 7.03 24.58
N LYS A 251 15.73 7.61 24.75
CA LYS A 251 16.97 6.99 24.24
C LYS A 251 17.29 5.67 24.97
N GLU A 252 16.91 5.57 26.23
CA GLU A 252 17.19 4.40 27.08
C GLU A 252 16.03 3.39 27.09
N LEU A 253 14.79 3.89 26.99
CA LEU A 253 13.56 3.09 27.08
C LEU A 253 12.83 2.87 25.74
N ARG A 254 13.39 3.30 24.60
CA ARG A 254 12.74 3.16 23.28
C ARG A 254 12.29 1.72 23.03
N GLY A 255 11.02 1.52 22.71
CA GLY A 255 10.47 0.20 22.37
C GLY A 255 10.23 -0.73 23.57
N LYS A 256 10.77 -0.41 24.76
CA LYS A 256 10.59 -1.19 26.00
C LYS A 256 9.42 -0.70 26.86
N ALA A 257 9.02 0.57 26.71
CA ALA A 257 7.93 1.17 27.45
C ALA A 257 7.05 2.04 26.54
N ASP A 258 5.74 2.07 26.80
CA ASP A 258 4.78 2.91 26.06
C ASP A 258 5.09 4.40 26.31
N GLY A 259 5.24 5.18 25.23
CA GLY A 259 5.61 6.59 25.32
C GLY A 259 4.60 7.44 26.10
N GLY A 260 3.33 7.04 26.14
CA GLY A 260 2.30 7.69 26.95
C GLY A 260 2.55 7.51 28.45
N VAL A 261 2.88 6.28 28.87
CA VAL A 261 3.23 5.96 30.27
C VAL A 261 4.48 6.74 30.68
N VAL A 262 5.53 6.71 29.85
CA VAL A 262 6.78 7.46 30.10
C VAL A 262 6.50 8.97 30.23
N SER A 263 5.67 9.53 29.36
CA SER A 263 5.28 10.95 29.39
C SER A 263 4.54 11.33 30.67
N ALA A 264 3.62 10.47 31.13
CA ALA A 264 2.86 10.69 32.35
C ALA A 264 3.76 10.68 33.60
N ILE A 265 4.65 9.69 33.72
CA ILE A 265 5.61 9.59 34.83
C ILE A 265 6.58 10.78 34.82
N LEU A 266 7.12 11.15 33.65
CA LEU A 266 8.04 12.28 33.51
C LEU A 266 7.40 13.60 33.95
N LYS A 267 6.14 13.86 33.56
CA LYS A 267 5.40 15.06 33.99
C LYS A 267 5.19 15.09 35.49
N LYS A 268 4.81 13.97 36.09
CA LYS A 268 4.59 13.85 37.54
C LYS A 268 5.88 14.17 38.31
N GLU A 269 7.01 13.63 37.86
CA GLU A 269 8.30 13.82 38.55
C GLU A 269 8.83 15.26 38.42
N ILE A 270 8.66 15.88 37.25
CA ILE A 270 9.01 17.29 37.05
C ILE A 270 8.18 18.20 37.95
N GLN A 271 6.87 17.94 38.07
CA GLN A 271 6.00 18.70 38.96
C GLN A 271 6.37 18.53 40.44
N ASN A 272 6.77 17.33 40.86
CA ASN A 272 7.26 17.10 42.22
C ASN A 272 8.50 17.95 42.54
N ILE A 273 9.42 18.11 41.59
CA ILE A 273 10.65 18.89 41.77
C ILE A 273 10.38 20.41 41.72
N LEU A 274 9.43 20.86 40.92
CA LEU A 274 9.05 22.28 40.83
C LEU A 274 8.14 22.73 42.00
N GLY A 275 7.45 21.78 42.63
CA GLY A 275 6.65 22.01 43.84
C GLY A 275 7.44 21.93 45.15
N GLN A 276 8.72 21.55 45.11
CA GLN A 276 9.69 21.59 46.21
C GLN A 276 10.55 22.84 46.15
#